data_AF-A0A914YJN0-F1
#
_entry.id   AF-A0A914YJN0-F1
#
_cell.length_a   1.000
_cell.length_b   1.000
_cell.length_c   1.000
_cell.angle_alpha   90.00
_cell.angle_beta   90.00
_cell.angle_gamma   90.00
#
_symmetry.space_group_name_H-M   'P 1'
#
loop_
_entity.id
_entity.type
_entity.pdbx_description
1 polymer ?
#
loop_
_entity_poly.entity_id
_entity_poly.type
_entity_poly.pdbx_seq_one_letter_code
_entity_poly.pdbx_strand_id
1 'polypeptide(L)'
;MSHTNLKVSTQHQSWIGLYTNDRNANWAWTDGSPVDYYNWAPKQPDNAGKEDCVEIFSDESEHSNEKGWYEKYNNLDCNTEVRAFVCKKPANLQ
;
A
#
# COMPACT_ATOMS: atom_id res chain seq x y z
N MET A 1 10.15 -33.34 0.18
CA MET A 1 9.91 -32.17 1.05
C MET A 1 10.15 -30.95 0.20
N SER A 2 9.08 -30.36 -0.37
CA SER A 2 9.21 -29.17 -1.21
C SER A 2 9.12 -27.95 -0.30
N HIS A 3 10.21 -27.19 -0.20
CA HIS A 3 10.15 -25.83 0.34
C HIS A 3 9.50 -24.96 -0.74
N THR A 4 8.16 -24.90 -0.76
CA THR A 4 7.51 -23.75 -1.39
C THR A 4 7.91 -22.53 -0.57
N ASN A 5 8.88 -21.78 -1.09
CA ASN A 5 9.04 -20.39 -0.76
C ASN A 5 7.65 -19.76 -0.88
N LEU A 6 7.02 -19.47 0.25
CA LEU A 6 5.82 -18.66 0.30
C LEU A 6 6.22 -17.32 -0.32
N LYS A 7 6.02 -17.15 -1.63
CA LYS A 7 5.83 -15.82 -2.16
C LYS A 7 4.68 -15.27 -1.35
N VAL A 8 4.94 -14.29 -0.48
CA VAL A 8 3.89 -13.48 0.13
C VAL A 8 3.00 -13.09 -1.04
N SER A 9 1.78 -13.64 -1.06
CA SER A 9 0.93 -13.57 -2.25
C SER A 9 0.41 -12.15 -2.32
N THR A 10 1.12 -11.27 -3.02
CA THR A 10 0.73 -9.88 -3.26
C THR A 10 -0.41 -9.75 -4.27
N GLN A 11 -1.13 -10.85 -4.51
CA GLN A 11 -2.23 -10.98 -5.47
C GLN A 11 -3.43 -10.07 -5.17
N HIS A 12 -3.52 -9.50 -3.97
CA HIS A 12 -4.61 -8.61 -3.57
C HIS A 12 -4.13 -7.20 -3.27
N GLN A 13 -2.88 -6.88 -3.59
CA GLN A 13 -2.24 -5.62 -3.25
C GLN A 13 -2.07 -4.76 -4.49
N SER A 14 -2.35 -3.46 -4.33
CA SER A 14 -2.14 -2.46 -5.37
C SER A 14 -1.40 -1.27 -4.82
N TRP A 15 -0.36 -0.81 -5.53
CA TRP A 15 0.29 0.46 -5.20
C TRP A 15 -0.67 1.64 -5.41
N ILE A 16 -0.57 2.61 -4.51
CA ILE A 16 -1.15 3.94 -4.65
C ILE A 16 -0.03 5.00 -4.63
N GLY A 17 -0.36 6.24 -4.93
CA GLY A 17 0.62 7.32 -5.05
C GLY A 17 1.11 7.91 -3.73
N LEU A 18 0.79 7.34 -2.56
CA LEU A 18 1.25 7.85 -1.26
C LEU A 18 2.63 7.26 -0.97
N TYR A 19 3.58 8.10 -0.60
CA TYR A 19 4.95 7.70 -0.33
C TYR A 19 5.60 8.62 0.71
N THR A 20 6.74 8.21 1.26
CA THR A 20 7.60 9.08 2.06
C THR A 20 9.06 8.94 1.61
N ASN A 21 9.86 9.98 1.80
CA ASN A 21 11.31 9.98 1.54
C ASN A 21 12.12 10.08 2.83
N ASP A 22 11.46 10.15 3.99
CA ASP A 22 12.13 10.32 5.26
C ASP A 22 11.66 9.31 6.31
N ARG A 23 12.55 9.09 7.29
CA ARG A 23 12.27 8.22 8.43
C ARG A 23 11.27 8.83 9.42
N ASN A 24 10.79 10.04 9.16
CA ASN A 24 9.84 10.74 10.02
C ASN A 24 8.40 10.56 9.56
N ALA A 25 8.17 9.75 8.51
CA ALA A 25 6.86 9.49 7.94
C ALA A 25 6.16 10.78 7.45
N ASN A 26 6.93 11.69 6.86
CA ASN A 26 6.35 12.82 6.13
C ASN A 26 5.81 12.29 4.80
N TRP A 27 4.53 11.93 4.79
CA TRP A 27 3.85 11.39 3.61
C TRP A 27 3.54 12.47 2.58
N ALA A 28 3.62 12.10 1.30
CA ALA A 28 3.27 12.95 0.17
C ALA A 28 2.58 12.13 -0.93
N TRP A 29 1.69 12.76 -1.68
CA TRP A 29 1.14 12.17 -2.90
C TRP A 29 2.04 12.48 -4.11
N THR A 30 2.26 11.50 -4.98
CA THR A 30 3.04 11.68 -6.22
C THR A 30 2.44 12.68 -7.20
N ASP A 31 1.14 13.00 -7.07
CA ASP A 31 0.45 14.00 -7.90
C ASP A 31 0.50 15.42 -7.31
N GLY A 32 1.14 15.60 -6.15
CA GLY A 32 1.25 16.89 -5.46
C GLY A 32 -0.01 17.33 -4.71
N SER A 33 -1.06 16.50 -4.65
CA SER A 33 -2.22 16.77 -3.81
C SER A 33 -1.82 16.88 -2.33
N PRO A 34 -2.49 17.74 -1.53
CA PRO A 34 -2.24 17.78 -0.09
C PRO A 34 -2.56 16.44 0.55
N VAL A 35 -1.83 16.09 1.61
CA VAL A 35 -2.16 14.93 2.46
C VAL A 35 -3.05 15.40 3.59
N ASP A 36 -4.36 15.32 3.38
CA ASP A 36 -5.40 15.72 4.33
C ASP A 36 -6.27 14.54 4.81
N TYR A 37 -5.98 13.33 4.32
CA TYR A 37 -6.70 12.10 4.64
C TYR A 37 -5.74 10.91 4.76
N TYR A 38 -6.03 10.04 5.73
CA TYR A 38 -5.36 8.76 5.92
C TYR A 38 -6.37 7.64 6.19
N ASN A 39 -6.06 6.44 5.72
CA ASN A 39 -6.88 5.24 5.92
C ASN A 39 -6.02 4.02 6.28
N TRP A 40 -5.07 4.20 7.20
CA TRP A 40 -4.17 3.13 7.64
C TRP A 40 -4.91 1.90 8.16
N ALA A 41 -4.37 0.71 7.84
CA ALA A 41 -4.81 -0.53 8.45
C ALA A 41 -4.48 -0.51 9.96
N PRO A 42 -5.12 -1.37 10.77
CA PRO A 42 -4.78 -1.48 12.17
C PRO A 42 -3.27 -1.68 12.36
N LYS A 43 -2.65 -0.81 13.17
CA LYS A 43 -1.20 -0.80 13.50
C LYS A 43 -0.27 -0.31 12.39
N GLN A 44 -0.81 0.20 11.27
CA GLN A 44 -0.04 0.82 10.20
C GLN A 44 -0.01 2.35 10.32
N PRO A 45 1.03 3.04 9.81
CA PRO A 45 2.26 2.45 9.27
C PRO A 45 3.12 1.88 10.39
N ASP A 46 3.63 0.65 10.24
CA ASP A 46 4.70 0.15 11.09
C ASP A 46 6.04 0.48 10.44
N ASN A 47 6.93 1.16 11.15
CA ASN A 47 8.23 1.55 10.61
C ASN A 47 9.18 0.34 10.59
N ALA A 48 8.81 -0.77 9.94
CA ALA A 48 9.52 -2.04 9.99
C ALA A 48 10.76 -2.08 9.07
N GLY A 49 11.30 -0.91 8.70
CA GLY A 49 12.51 -0.76 7.92
C GLY A 49 12.41 0.37 6.91
N LYS A 50 12.69 0.04 5.65
CA LYS A 50 12.58 0.96 4.51
C LYS A 50 11.27 0.70 3.79
N GLU A 51 10.18 1.14 4.39
CA GLU A 51 8.82 0.93 3.87
C GLU A 51 8.22 2.27 3.48
N ASP A 52 8.68 2.75 2.33
CA ASP A 52 8.51 4.13 1.89
C ASP A 52 7.34 4.30 0.91
N CYS A 53 6.75 3.22 0.42
CA CYS A 53 5.65 3.22 -0.56
C CYS A 53 4.39 2.60 0.03
N VAL A 54 3.22 3.11 -0.35
CA VAL A 54 1.94 2.68 0.22
C VAL A 54 1.13 1.87 -0.78
N GLU A 55 0.67 0.72 -0.30
CA GLU A 55 -0.27 -0.16 -1.00
C GLU A 55 -1.65 -0.13 -0.34
N ILE A 56 -2.64 -0.65 -1.08
CA ILE A 56 -3.96 -1.00 -0.57
C ILE A 56 -4.26 -2.47 -0.84
N PHE A 57 -5.01 -3.10 0.06
CA PHE A 57 -5.62 -4.40 -0.20
C PHE A 57 -6.90 -4.19 -1.02
N SER A 58 -6.86 -4.56 -2.30
CA SER A 58 -7.95 -4.40 -3.26
C SER A 58 -9.01 -5.49 -3.19
N ASP A 59 -8.75 -6.59 -2.48
CA ASP A 59 -9.70 -7.66 -2.20
C ASP A 59 -9.60 -8.09 -0.73
N GLU A 60 -10.65 -8.70 -0.19
CA GLU A 60 -10.55 -9.39 1.10
C GLU A 60 -9.55 -10.55 0.94
N SER A 61 -8.44 -10.48 1.67
CA SER A 61 -7.55 -11.63 1.71
C SER A 61 -8.19 -12.72 2.59
N GLU A 62 -8.60 -13.82 1.98
CA GLU A 62 -9.05 -15.02 2.72
C GLU A 62 -7.93 -15.58 3.62
N HIS A 63 -6.69 -15.13 3.40
CA HIS A 63 -5.46 -15.64 4.02
C HIS A 63 -5.00 -14.86 5.25
N SER A 64 -5.57 -13.67 5.53
CA SER A 64 -5.30 -12.96 6.77
C SER A 64 -6.46 -13.16 7.74
N ASN A 65 -6.19 -13.74 8.92
CA ASN A 65 -7.12 -13.70 10.06
C ASN A 65 -7.38 -12.27 10.58
N GLU A 66 -6.80 -11.27 9.93
CA GLU A 66 -6.86 -9.87 10.29
C GLU A 66 -7.98 -9.19 9.49
N LYS A 67 -9.15 -9.11 10.12
CA LYS A 67 -10.26 -8.31 9.61
C LYS A 67 -9.86 -6.83 9.61
N GLY A 68 -10.29 -6.09 8.60
CA GLY A 68 -10.12 -4.64 8.53
C GLY A 68 -8.90 -4.15 7.75
N TRP A 69 -8.27 -5.01 6.94
CA TRP A 69 -7.21 -4.62 6.01
C TRP A 69 -7.71 -4.25 4.61
N TYR A 70 -8.89 -4.75 4.21
CA TYR A 70 -9.53 -4.41 2.95
C TYR A 70 -9.71 -2.89 2.80
N GLU A 71 -9.31 -2.35 1.66
CA GLU A 71 -9.31 -0.91 1.31
C GLU A 71 -8.47 -0.01 2.24
N LYS A 72 -7.66 -0.58 3.14
CA LYS A 72 -6.79 0.16 4.05
C LYS A 72 -5.36 0.24 3.54
N TYR A 73 -4.63 1.22 4.07
CA TYR A 73 -3.25 1.50 3.69
C TYR A 73 -2.28 0.62 4.48
N ASN A 74 -1.26 0.15 3.80
CA ASN A 74 -0.07 -0.48 4.37
C ASN A 74 1.17 0.09 3.69
N ASN A 75 2.25 0.32 4.41
CA ASN A 75 3.53 0.72 3.82
C ASN A 75 4.43 -0.50 3.62
N LEU A 76 5.17 -0.52 2.52
CA LEU A 76 6.08 -1.60 2.13
C LEU A 76 7.32 -1.03 1.44
N ASP A 77 8.38 -1.85 1.33
CA ASP A 77 9.53 -1.50 0.49
C ASP A 77 9.04 -1.29 -0.95
N CYS A 78 9.36 -0.12 -1.52
CA CYS A 78 9.00 0.25 -2.87
C CYS A 78 9.46 -0.76 -3.95
N ASN A 79 10.46 -1.59 -3.64
CA ASN A 79 10.95 -2.64 -4.54
C ASN A 79 10.13 -3.94 -4.45
N THR A 80 9.12 -4.00 -3.57
CA THR A 80 8.24 -5.16 -3.44
C THR A 80 7.42 -5.35 -4.72
N GLU A 81 7.44 -6.57 -5.26
CA GLU A 81 6.58 -6.95 -6.38
C GLU A 81 5.13 -7.07 -5.89
N VAL A 82 4.31 -6.05 -6.17
CA VAL A 82 2.85 -6.12 -6.00
C VAL A 82 2.14 -6.39 -7.32
N ARG A 83 0.90 -6.87 -7.27
CA ARG A 83 0.14 -7.25 -8.47
C ARG A 83 -0.14 -6.09 -9.42
N ALA A 84 -0.50 -4.93 -8.90
CA ALA A 84 -1.04 -3.82 -9.69
C ALA A 84 -0.76 -2.45 -9.08
N PHE A 85 -1.18 -1.39 -9.77
CA PHE A 85 -1.17 -0.02 -9.27
C PHE A 85 -2.45 0.70 -9.72
N VAL A 86 -2.88 1.69 -8.94
CA VAL A 86 -4.04 2.53 -9.26
C VAL A 86 -3.59 3.86 -9.84
N CYS A 87 -4.12 4.24 -11.00
CA CYS A 87 -3.89 5.57 -11.59
C CYS A 87 -5.05 6.53 -11.32
N LYS A 88 -4.73 7.82 -11.20
CA LYS A 88 -5.69 8.93 -11.13
C LYS A 88 -5.41 9.91 -12.26
N LYS A 89 -6.46 10.37 -12.94
CA LYS A 89 -6.40 11.49 -13.89
C LYS A 89 -7.62 12.39 -13.70
N PRO A 90 -7.52 13.71 -13.97
CA PRO A 90 -8.69 14.57 -14.02
C PRO A 90 -9.72 14.04 -15.02
N ALA A 91 -11.00 14.18 -14.71
CA ALA A 91 -12.05 13.94 -15.69
C ALA A 91 -12.00 15.06 -16.74
N ASN A 92 -12.04 14.69 -18.03
CA ASN A 92 -12.23 15.67 -19.09
C ASN A 92 -13.71 16.08 -19.08
N LEU A 93 -14.02 17.19 -18.42
CA LEU A 93 -15.33 17.82 -18.50
C LEU A 93 -15.36 18.67 -19.77
N GLN A 94 -15.89 18.08 -20.86
CA GLN A 94 -16.32 18.82 -22.05
C GLN A 94 -17.81 19.10 -21.97
#